data_AF-A0A9E0PG71-F1
#
_entry.id   AF-A0A9E0PG71-F1
#
_cell.length_a   1.000
_cell.length_b   1.000
_cell.length_c   1.000
_cell.angle_alpha   90.00
_cell.angle_beta   90.00
_cell.angle_gamma   90.00
#
_symmetry.space_group_name_H-M   'P 1'
#
loop_
_entity.id
_entity.type
_entity.pdbx_description
1 polymer ?
#
loop_
_entity_poly.entity_id
_entity_poly.type
_entity_poly.pdbx_seq_one_letter_code
_entity_poly.pdbx_strand_id
1 'polypeptide(L)'
;MITDPWFYALAAPAVILLGLAKGGFGGIGVIAVPLMALAVSPVLAASITLPILIVQDVVSVWAFRKTWDRAILMLMLPSAAVGIFVGFALAAFV
;
A
#
# COMPACT_ATOMS: atom_id res chain seq x y z
N MET A 1 -5.76 0.53 22.59
CA MET A 1 -5.32 0.96 21.24
C MET A 1 -5.66 -0.08 20.17
N ILE A 2 -5.24 -1.36 20.27
CA ILE A 2 -5.70 -2.44 19.36
C ILE A 2 -7.02 -3.09 19.85
N THR A 3 -7.55 -2.65 20.99
CA THR A 3 -8.80 -3.13 21.60
C THR A 3 -9.98 -2.19 21.41
N ASP A 4 -9.77 -1.05 20.73
CA ASP A 4 -10.79 -0.01 20.60
C ASP A 4 -11.71 -0.32 19.41
N PRO A 5 -13.02 -0.51 19.60
CA PRO A 5 -13.93 -0.84 18.50
C PRO A 5 -13.96 0.24 17.40
N TRP A 6 -13.70 1.50 17.77
CA TRP A 6 -13.63 2.63 16.83
C TRP A 6 -12.45 2.51 15.85
N PHE A 7 -11.32 1.94 16.31
CA PHE A 7 -10.17 1.68 15.45
C PHE A 7 -10.53 0.70 14.35
N TYR A 8 -11.18 -0.42 14.67
CA TYR A 8 -11.58 -1.41 13.67
C TYR A 8 -12.65 -0.88 12.71
N ALA A 9 -13.56 -0.04 13.20
CA ALA A 9 -14.59 0.61 12.39
C ALA A 9 -14.00 1.51 11.30
N LEU A 10 -12.83 2.11 11.53
CA LEU A 10 -12.12 2.94 10.55
C LEU A 10 -11.06 2.14 9.75
N ALA A 11 -10.38 1.18 10.39
CA ALA A 11 -9.34 0.37 9.76
C ALA A 11 -9.89 -0.61 8.73
N ALA A 12 -11.02 -1.26 8.99
CA ALA A 12 -11.63 -2.19 8.04
C ALA A 12 -11.99 -1.51 6.70
N PRO A 13 -12.76 -0.40 6.66
CA PRO A 13 -13.02 0.28 5.40
C PRO A 13 -11.74 0.87 4.80
N ALA A 14 -10.82 1.42 5.59
CA ALA A 14 -9.56 1.95 5.05
C ALA A 14 -8.76 0.87 4.31
N VAL A 15 -8.60 -0.33 4.88
CA VAL A 15 -7.88 -1.45 4.26
C VAL A 15 -8.61 -1.98 3.01
N ILE A 16 -9.94 -2.02 3.02
CA ILE A 16 -10.75 -2.41 1.86
C ILE A 16 -10.55 -1.41 0.72
N LEU A 17 -10.65 -0.10 1.00
CA LEU A 17 -10.43 0.96 0.02
C LEU A 17 -9.00 0.92 -0.56
N LEU A 18 -8.01 0.62 0.28
CA LEU A 18 -6.62 0.41 -0.12
C LEU A 18 -6.49 -0.78 -1.10
N GLY A 19 -7.16 -1.89 -0.80
CA GLY A 19 -7.18 -3.08 -1.66
C GLY A 19 -7.89 -2.83 -3.00
N LEU A 20 -9.02 -2.12 -2.98
CA LEU A 20 -9.74 -1.73 -4.20
C LEU A 20 -8.88 -0.82 -5.10
N ALA A 21 -8.10 0.08 -4.50
CA ALA A 21 -7.17 0.94 -5.24
C ALA A 21 -6.11 0.15 -6.01
N LYS A 22 -5.63 -0.97 -5.46
CA LYS A 22 -4.69 -1.89 -6.15
C LYS A 22 -5.36 -2.67 -7.28
N GLY A 23 -6.67 -2.92 -7.19
CA GLY A 23 -7.46 -3.65 -8.18
C GLY A 23 -7.87 -2.87 -9.43
N GLY A 24 -7.47 -1.60 -9.56
CA GLY A 24 -7.76 -0.76 -10.73
C GLY A 24 -8.79 0.35 -10.48
N PHE A 25 -9.36 0.43 -9.28
CA PHE A 25 -10.22 1.56 -8.89
C PHE A 25 -9.35 2.76 -8.45
N GLY A 26 -8.83 3.48 -9.43
CA GLY A 26 -7.98 4.66 -9.21
C GLY A 26 -8.65 5.72 -8.34
N GLY A 27 -7.87 6.35 -7.45
CA GLY A 27 -8.32 7.48 -6.61
C GLY A 27 -8.97 7.11 -5.27
N ILE A 28 -9.51 5.89 -5.13
CA ILE A 28 -10.23 5.49 -3.90
C ILE A 28 -9.27 5.30 -2.70
N GLY A 29 -8.03 4.86 -2.96
CA GLY A 29 -7.03 4.64 -1.92
C GLY A 29 -6.51 5.90 -1.22
N VAL A 30 -6.70 7.08 -1.81
CA VAL A 30 -6.23 8.36 -1.25
C VAL A 30 -6.94 8.69 0.07
N ILE A 31 -8.17 8.19 0.25
CA ILE A 31 -9.01 8.45 1.42
C ILE A 31 -8.62 7.56 2.61
N ALA A 32 -7.93 6.43 2.37
CA ALA A 32 -7.62 5.45 3.41
C ALA A 32 -6.69 5.98 4.51
N VAL A 33 -5.66 6.77 4.14
CA VAL A 33 -4.69 7.32 5.11
C VAL A 33 -5.31 8.43 5.98
N PRO A 34 -6.04 9.43 5.43
CA PRO A 34 -6.79 10.39 6.23
C PRO A 34 -7.82 9.73 7.17
N LEU A 35 -8.54 8.70 6.71
CA LEU A 35 -9.49 7.94 7.52
C LEU A 35 -8.82 7.31 8.76
N MET A 36 -7.63 6.73 8.57
CA MET A 36 -6.87 6.12 9.67
C MET A 36 -6.29 7.17 10.63
N ALA A 37 -5.87 8.33 10.11
CA ALA A 37 -5.32 9.42 10.90
C ALA A 37 -6.35 10.06 11.86
N LEU A 38 -7.65 9.87 11.62
CA LEU A 38 -8.71 10.31 12.53
C LEU A 38 -8.78 9.48 13.83
N ALA A 39 -8.24 8.25 13.83
CA ALA A 39 -8.26 7.37 14.99
C ALA A 39 -6.88 7.23 15.66
N VAL A 40 -5.80 7.39 14.90
CA VAL A 40 -4.46 7.01 15.34
C VAL A 40 -3.41 7.97 14.78
N SER A 41 -2.30 8.17 15.49
CA SER A 41 -1.13 8.88 14.95
C SER A 41 -0.73 8.34 13.56
N PRO A 42 -0.37 9.22 12.59
CA PRO A 42 -0.04 8.80 11.23
C PRO A 42 1.08 7.76 11.15
N VAL A 43 2.06 7.84 12.05
CA VAL A 43 3.19 6.91 12.12
C VAL A 43 2.72 5.50 12.50
N LEU A 44 1.82 5.38 13.49
CA LEU A 44 1.30 4.08 13.91
C LEU A 44 0.30 3.52 12.89
N ALA A 45 -0.50 4.38 12.24
CA ALA A 45 -1.35 3.99 11.13
C ALA A 45 -0.52 3.39 9.98
N ALA A 46 0.53 4.08 9.53
CA ALA A 46 1.44 3.58 8.51
C ALA A 46 2.09 2.25 8.92
N SER A 47 2.53 2.14 10.18
CA SER A 47 3.15 0.92 10.73
C SER A 47 2.22 -0.29 10.68
N ILE A 48 0.92 -0.12 10.93
CA ILE A 48 -0.09 -1.18 10.85
C ILE A 48 -0.44 -1.52 9.40
N THR A 49 -0.53 -0.50 8.54
CA THR A 49 -0.92 -0.68 7.14
C THR A 49 0.20 -1.31 6.29
N LEU A 50 1.48 -1.10 6.64
CA LEU A 50 2.63 -1.63 5.89
C LEU A 50 2.63 -3.16 5.73
N PRO A 51 2.52 -3.98 6.80
CA PRO A 51 2.42 -5.44 6.66
C PRO A 51 1.20 -5.88 5.82
N ILE A 52 0.07 -5.19 6.00
CA ILE A 52 -1.17 -5.47 5.26
C ILE A 52 -0.96 -5.19 3.76
N LEU A 53 -0.30 -4.09 3.42
CA LEU A 53 0.06 -3.72 2.06
C LEU A 53 0.95 -4.78 1.39
N ILE A 54 1.93 -5.32 2.12
CA ILE A 54 2.80 -6.39 1.61
C ILE A 54 1.97 -7.64 1.28
N VAL A 55 1.06 -8.04 2.17
CA VAL A 55 0.18 -9.19 1.92
C VAL A 55 -0.72 -8.93 0.71
N GLN A 56 -1.28 -7.73 0.58
CA GLN A 56 -2.07 -7.33 -0.58
C GLN A 56 -1.26 -7.44 -1.88
N ASP A 57 0.00 -7.02 -1.88
CA ASP A 57 0.89 -7.13 -3.04
C ASP A 57 1.12 -8.58 -3.48
N VAL A 58 1.38 -9.47 -2.52
CA VAL A 58 1.53 -10.90 -2.81
C VAL A 58 0.26 -11.47 -3.44
N VAL A 59 -0.90 -11.14 -2.89
CA VAL A 59 -2.20 -11.59 -3.42
C VAL A 59 -2.45 -11.01 -4.81
N SER A 60 -2.13 -9.73 -5.05
CA SER A 60 -2.26 -9.09 -6.37
C SER A 60 -1.36 -9.77 -7.40
N VAL A 61 -0.08 -10.00 -7.09
CA VAL A 61 0.84 -10.71 -8.00
C VAL A 61 0.33 -12.12 -8.30
N TRP A 62 -0.17 -12.83 -7.29
CA TRP A 62 -0.72 -14.17 -7.45
C TRP A 62 -1.98 -14.19 -8.34
N ALA A 63 -2.89 -13.22 -8.14
CA ALA A 63 -4.11 -13.09 -8.93
C ALA A 63 -3.80 -12.79 -10.41
N PHE A 64 -2.83 -11.92 -10.68
CA PHE A 64 -2.46 -11.49 -12.04
C PHE A 64 -1.33 -12.30 -12.69
N ARG A 65 -0.89 -13.41 -12.07
CA ARG A 65 0.27 -14.21 -12.54
C ARG A 65 0.17 -14.77 -13.96
N LYS A 66 -1.03 -14.81 -14.55
CA LYS A 66 -1.28 -15.37 -15.89
C LYS A 66 -1.45 -14.31 -16.98
N THR A 67 -1.64 -13.04 -16.62
CA THR A 67 -2.02 -11.95 -17.54
C THR A 67 -0.94 -10.86 -17.60
N TRP A 68 0.32 -11.23 -17.41
CA TRP A 68 1.44 -10.29 -17.40
C TRP A 68 2.24 -10.33 -18.71
N ASP A 69 2.75 -9.16 -19.12
CA ASP A 69 3.63 -9.02 -20.26
C ASP A 69 5.09 -8.95 -19.78
N ARG A 70 5.92 -9.87 -20.26
CA ARG A 70 7.33 -9.97 -19.86
C ARG A 70 8.17 -8.80 -20.35
N ALA A 71 7.88 -8.29 -21.56
CA ALA A 71 8.65 -7.22 -22.18
C ALA A 71 8.42 -5.90 -21.43
N ILE A 72 7.17 -5.59 -21.10
CA ILE A 72 6.82 -4.41 -20.29
C ILE A 72 7.46 -4.53 -18.90
N LEU A 73 7.37 -5.70 -18.26
CA LEU A 73 7.93 -5.90 -16.93
C LEU A 73 9.46 -5.73 -16.92
N MET A 74 10.17 -6.26 -17.92
CA MET A 74 11.63 -6.06 -18.08
C MET A 74 12.02 -4.61 -18.37
N LEU A 75 11.16 -3.83 -19.02
CA LEU A 75 11.38 -2.41 -19.25
C LEU A 75 11.16 -1.56 -17.98
N MET A 76 10.18 -1.93 -17.16
CA MET A 76 9.81 -1.20 -15.94
C MET A 76 10.69 -1.57 -14.73
N LEU A 77 11.17 -2.81 -14.63
CA LEU A 77 11.93 -3.27 -13.47
C LEU A 77 13.22 -2.47 -13.20
N PRO A 78 14.08 -2.18 -14.20
CA PRO A 78 15.32 -1.45 -13.96
C PRO A 78 15.06 -0.01 -13.53
N SER A 79 14.11 0.66 -14.17
CA SER A 79 13.74 2.04 -13.82
C SER A 79 13.11 2.11 -12.42
N ALA A 80 12.26 1.14 -12.07
CA ALA A 80 11.71 1.01 -10.72
C ALA A 80 12.81 0.76 -9.67
N ALA A 81 13.75 -0.14 -9.94
CA ALA A 81 14.85 -0.46 -9.03
C ALA A 81 15.74 0.78 -8.76
N VAL A 82 16.07 1.53 -9.81
CA VAL A 82 16.82 2.79 -9.68
C VAL A 82 16.03 3.81 -8.87
N GLY A 83 14.73 3.99 -9.15
CA GLY A 83 13.88 4.91 -8.41
C GLY A 83 13.77 4.57 -6.92
N ILE A 84 13.58 3.28 -6.59
CA ILE A 84 13.55 2.80 -5.19
C ILE A 84 14.89 3.05 -4.51
N PHE A 85 16.01 2.75 -5.18
CA PHE A 85 17.34 2.96 -4.61
C PHE A 85 17.62 4.44 -4.33
N VAL A 86 17.29 5.34 -5.27
CA VAL A 86 17.42 6.79 -5.08
C VAL A 86 16.52 7.27 -3.94
N GLY A 87 15.26 6.81 -3.89
CA GLY A 87 14.34 7.14 -2.81
C GLY A 87 14.84 6.69 -1.44
N PHE A 88 15.40 5.47 -1.35
CA PHE A 88 16.02 4.95 -0.13
C PHE A 88 17.25 5.78 0.28
N ALA A 89 18.14 6.09 -0.67
CA ALA A 89 19.34 6.88 -0.39
C ALA A 89 18.97 8.27 0.14
N LEU A 90 17.98 8.93 -0.46
CA LEU A 90 17.49 10.24 -0.01
C LEU A 90 16.78 10.17 1.35
N ALA A 91 15.98 9.14 1.60
CA ALA A 91 15.34 8.94 2.89
C ALA A 91 16.35 8.72 4.03
N ALA A 92 17.56 8.23 3.74
CA ALA A 92 18.63 8.12 4.73
C ALA A 92 19.28 9.47 5.10
N PHE A 93 19.04 10.53 4.33
CA PHE A 93 19.56 11.89 4.60
C PHE A 93 18.56 12.80 5.33
N VAL A 94 17.32 12.33 5.58
CA VAL A 94 16.24 13.06 6.28
C VAL A 94 15.95 12.41 7.61
#